data_AF-A0A9N9R488-F1
#
_entry.id   AF-A0A9N9R488-F1
#
_cell.length_a   1.000
_cell.length_b   1.000
_cell.length_c   1.000
_cell.angle_alpha   90.00
_cell.angle_beta   90.00
_cell.angle_gamma   90.00
#
_symmetry.space_group_name_H-M   'P 1'
#
loop_
_entity.id
_entity.type
_entity.pdbx_description
1 polymer ?
#
loop_
_entity_poly.entity_id
_entity_poly.type
_entity_poly.pdbx_seq_one_letter_code
_entity_poly.pdbx_strand_id
1 'polypeptide(L)'
;MKYLYTTLGGSVAEWSKALVLGTSPKGRGKEMANRFTKSAINWAELEKRVPKEQKANFFAFKGKSDGYLRRVQANPPEPPKINWEAYNKMVPVPGLVDKLKAEYEKFKVPFPEDNMSVKVDEQWKSLEPEIKSFCAEMQKNIDDASKELSRVRALPKFEDMTLEMFADMYPKIALNPVERPTFWPHDAEEQVGYEPPAPKADKK
;
A
#
# COMPACT_ATOMS: atom_id res chain seq x y z
N MET A 1 -13.63 22.91 19.14
CA MET A 1 -13.44 21.79 18.20
C MET A 1 -12.62 20.70 18.88
N LYS A 2 -13.30 19.73 19.53
CA LYS A 2 -12.69 18.52 20.07
C LYS A 2 -12.92 17.42 19.04
N TYR A 3 -11.90 17.08 18.25
CA TYR A 3 -11.95 15.86 17.44
C TYR A 3 -11.51 14.68 18.30
N LEU A 4 -12.48 13.81 18.56
CA LEU A 4 -12.40 12.58 19.34
C LEU A 4 -11.46 11.57 18.65
N TYR A 5 -10.27 11.36 19.23
CA TYR A 5 -9.44 10.19 18.96
C TYR A 5 -9.54 9.24 20.14
N THR A 6 -10.60 8.43 20.19
CA THR A 6 -10.69 7.21 21.00
C THR A 6 -11.82 6.35 20.45
N THR A 7 -11.49 5.30 19.70
CA THR A 7 -12.04 3.93 19.82
C THR A 7 -11.33 3.01 18.83
N LEU A 8 -10.95 1.82 19.32
CA LEU A 8 -10.13 0.76 18.70
C LEU A 8 -8.63 0.92 18.94
N GLY A 9 -8.27 0.66 20.20
CA GLY A 9 -6.91 0.49 20.67
C GLY A 9 -6.25 -0.72 20.00
N GLY A 10 -5.42 -0.43 19.01
CA GLY A 10 -4.24 -1.23 18.72
C GLY A 10 -3.06 -0.30 18.54
N SER A 11 -2.06 -0.40 19.42
CA SER A 11 -0.86 0.45 19.36
C SER A 11 -0.15 0.24 18.01
N VAL A 12 0.50 1.26 17.46
CA VAL A 12 1.37 1.12 16.27
C VAL A 12 2.44 0.01 16.48
N ALA A 13 2.80 -0.24 17.75
CA ALA A 13 3.67 -1.36 18.15
C ALA A 13 3.03 -2.76 17.97
N GLU A 14 1.71 -2.88 17.98
CA GLU A 14 1.00 -4.13 17.67
C GLU A 14 0.94 -4.39 16.16
N TRP A 15 0.83 -3.33 15.36
CA TRP A 15 0.92 -3.44 13.90
C TRP A 15 2.32 -3.82 13.44
N SER A 16 3.37 -3.30 14.10
CA SER A 16 4.75 -3.71 13.83
C SER A 16 5.03 -5.15 14.29
N LYS A 17 4.51 -5.57 15.45
CA LYS A 17 4.60 -6.98 15.91
C LYS A 17 3.85 -7.95 14.99
N ALA A 18 2.67 -7.60 14.50
CA ALA A 18 1.91 -8.47 13.58
C ALA A 18 2.63 -8.66 12.23
N LEU A 19 3.37 -7.64 11.77
CA LEU A 19 4.15 -7.69 10.53
C LEU A 19 5.49 -8.44 10.73
N VAL A 20 6.06 -8.39 11.94
CA VAL A 20 7.30 -9.13 12.30
C VAL A 20 7.02 -10.60 12.62
N LEU A 21 5.82 -10.97 13.10
CA LEU A 21 5.51 -12.33 13.51
C LEU A 21 5.17 -13.31 12.38
N GLY A 22 5.13 -12.88 11.11
CA GLY A 22 5.16 -13.79 9.95
C GLY A 22 4.27 -15.02 10.09
N THR A 23 3.07 -14.90 10.68
CA THR A 23 2.17 -16.04 10.85
C THR A 23 1.47 -16.30 9.53
N SER A 24 2.19 -16.98 8.64
CA SER A 24 1.63 -17.63 7.46
C SER A 24 0.53 -18.59 7.93
N PRO A 25 -0.73 -18.45 7.46
CA PRO A 25 -1.78 -19.40 7.79
C PRO A 25 -1.37 -20.79 7.30
N LYS A 26 -1.12 -21.70 8.25
CA LYS A 26 -0.80 -23.12 8.03
C LYS A 26 -1.69 -23.72 6.93
N GLY A 27 -1.06 -24.48 6.05
CA GLY A 27 -1.67 -25.17 4.92
C GLY A 27 -3.01 -25.81 5.26
N ARG A 28 -4.05 -25.44 4.51
CA ARG A 28 -5.37 -26.07 4.59
C ARG A 28 -5.36 -27.31 3.72
N GLY A 29 -5.46 -28.45 4.39
CA GLY A 29 -5.67 -29.75 3.78
C GLY A 29 -6.89 -29.77 2.86
N LYS A 30 -6.78 -30.62 1.84
CA LYS A 30 -7.81 -30.99 0.87
C LYS A 30 -9.10 -31.35 1.60
N GLU A 31 -10.15 -30.54 1.48
CA GLU A 31 -11.55 -31.00 1.52
C GLU A 31 -12.56 -29.87 1.23
N MET A 32 -13.64 -30.28 0.56
CA MET A 32 -14.63 -29.53 -0.22
C MET A 32 -15.57 -28.59 0.55
N ALA A 33 -15.24 -28.10 1.75
CA ALA A 33 -16.22 -27.43 2.61
C ALA A 33 -16.21 -25.89 2.58
N ASN A 34 -15.22 -25.24 1.96
CA ASN A 34 -15.12 -23.77 1.92
C ASN A 34 -14.73 -23.27 0.52
N ARG A 35 -15.56 -23.55 -0.49
CA ARG A 35 -15.18 -23.25 -1.88
C ARG A 35 -15.03 -21.75 -2.17
N PHE A 36 -15.71 -20.86 -1.47
CA PHE A 36 -15.50 -19.41 -1.62
C PHE A 36 -15.79 -18.69 -0.31
N THR A 37 -14.81 -18.63 0.59
CA THR A 37 -14.84 -17.60 1.63
C THR A 37 -14.94 -16.26 0.91
N LYS A 38 -16.05 -15.52 1.10
CA LYS A 38 -16.17 -14.11 0.70
C LYS A 38 -14.81 -13.47 0.94
N SER A 39 -14.20 -12.89 -0.09
CA SER A 39 -12.91 -12.24 0.07
C SER A 39 -13.04 -11.23 1.21
N ALA A 40 -12.44 -11.53 2.35
CA ALA A 40 -12.38 -10.64 3.51
C ALA A 40 -11.42 -9.46 3.24
N ILE A 41 -11.35 -9.02 1.99
CA ILE A 41 -10.46 -7.97 1.51
C ILE A 41 -11.17 -6.66 1.78
N ASN A 42 -10.65 -5.89 2.72
CA ASN A 42 -11.12 -4.54 2.98
C ASN A 42 -10.58 -3.58 1.89
N TRP A 43 -11.31 -3.50 0.77
CA TRP A 43 -10.94 -2.66 -0.37
C TRP A 43 -10.82 -1.17 0.00
N ALA A 44 -11.61 -0.70 0.98
CA ALA A 44 -11.59 0.70 1.40
C ALA A 44 -10.30 1.07 2.15
N GLU A 45 -9.74 0.14 2.92
CA GLU A 45 -8.45 0.34 3.59
C GLU A 45 -7.27 0.28 2.61
N LEU A 46 -7.33 -0.62 1.63
CA LEU A 46 -6.30 -0.70 0.59
C LEU A 46 -6.28 0.56 -0.27
N GLU A 47 -7.43 1.09 -0.66
CA GLU A 47 -7.52 2.32 -1.46
C GLU A 47 -6.86 3.53 -0.78
N LYS A 48 -6.92 3.61 0.56
CA LYS A 48 -6.27 4.67 1.34
C LYS A 48 -4.75 4.57 1.36
N ARG A 49 -4.19 3.36 1.22
CA ARG A 49 -2.74 3.10 1.30
C ARG A 49 -2.05 3.15 -0.06
N VAL A 50 -2.80 3.13 -1.16
CA VAL A 50 -2.24 3.12 -2.52
C VAL A 50 -1.76 4.52 -2.93
N PRO A 51 -0.50 4.66 -3.38
CA PRO A 51 0.02 5.90 -3.95
C PRO A 51 -0.82 6.37 -5.15
N LYS A 52 -0.95 7.70 -5.34
CA LYS A 52 -1.81 8.28 -6.40
C LYS A 52 -1.48 7.74 -7.81
N GLU A 53 -0.21 7.51 -8.09
CA GLU A 53 0.29 6.99 -9.38
C GLU A 53 -0.14 5.54 -9.66
N GLN A 54 -0.32 4.73 -8.62
CA GLN A 54 -0.64 3.31 -8.74
C GLN A 54 -2.15 3.02 -8.66
N LYS A 55 -2.98 4.04 -8.45
CA LYS A 55 -4.44 3.88 -8.33
C LYS A 55 -5.08 3.27 -9.57
N ALA A 56 -4.59 3.59 -10.77
CA ALA A 56 -5.10 3.02 -12.01
C ALA A 56 -4.94 1.49 -12.04
N ASN A 57 -3.77 0.99 -11.64
CA ASN A 57 -3.48 -0.44 -11.56
C ASN A 57 -4.31 -1.13 -10.47
N PHE A 58 -4.52 -0.46 -9.33
CA PHE A 58 -5.37 -0.96 -8.26
C PHE A 58 -6.84 -1.11 -8.70
N PHE A 59 -7.41 -0.11 -9.38
CA PHE A 59 -8.78 -0.20 -9.89
C PHE A 59 -8.91 -1.27 -10.97
N ALA A 60 -7.92 -1.44 -11.85
CA ALA A 60 -7.89 -2.51 -12.83
C ALA A 60 -7.84 -3.90 -12.15
N PHE A 61 -7.05 -4.06 -11.10
CA PHE A 61 -6.99 -5.30 -10.32
C PHE A 61 -8.31 -5.59 -9.61
N LYS A 62 -8.88 -4.60 -8.93
CA LYS A 62 -10.18 -4.69 -8.27
C LYS A 62 -11.27 -5.12 -9.25
N GLY A 63 -11.35 -4.47 -10.42
CA GLY A 63 -12.31 -4.80 -11.47
C GLY A 63 -12.18 -6.24 -11.98
N LYS A 64 -10.95 -6.75 -12.15
CA LYS A 64 -10.70 -8.15 -12.52
C LYS A 64 -11.13 -9.12 -11.42
N SER A 65 -10.84 -8.80 -10.16
CA SER A 65 -11.22 -9.62 -9.00
C SER A 65 -12.74 -9.70 -8.83
N ASP A 66 -13.43 -8.56 -8.84
CA ASP A 66 -14.89 -8.49 -8.73
C ASP A 66 -15.59 -9.13 -9.93
N GLY A 67 -15.07 -8.90 -11.14
CA GLY A 67 -15.59 -9.53 -12.36
C GLY A 67 -15.45 -11.05 -12.35
N TYR A 68 -14.36 -11.58 -11.79
CA TYR A 68 -14.19 -13.01 -11.59
C TYR A 68 -15.17 -13.55 -10.54
N LEU A 69 -15.31 -12.88 -9.39
CA LEU A 69 -16.24 -13.27 -8.33
C LEU A 69 -17.69 -13.32 -8.82
N ARG A 70 -18.12 -12.34 -9.63
CA ARG A 70 -19.45 -12.34 -10.26
C ARG A 70 -19.65 -13.53 -11.20
N ARG A 71 -18.65 -13.88 -12.01
CA ARG A 71 -18.72 -15.06 -12.90
C ARG A 71 -18.78 -16.37 -12.12
N VAL A 72 -18.01 -16.47 -11.04
CA VAL A 72 -18.06 -17.63 -10.14
C VAL A 72 -19.44 -17.77 -9.50
N GLN A 73 -20.04 -16.67 -9.05
CA GLN A 73 -21.40 -16.68 -8.47
C GLN A 73 -22.49 -16.98 -9.49
N ALA A 74 -22.31 -16.58 -10.76
CA ALA A 74 -23.27 -16.84 -11.83
C ALA A 74 -23.29 -18.32 -12.26
N ASN A 75 -22.21 -19.06 -12.03
CA ASN A 75 -22.11 -20.47 -12.37
C ASN A 75 -22.63 -21.33 -11.20
N PRO A 76 -23.70 -22.12 -11.40
CA PRO A 76 -24.21 -23.00 -10.36
C PRO A 76 -23.16 -24.02 -9.90
N PRO A 77 -23.12 -24.38 -8.60
CA PRO A 77 -22.15 -25.33 -8.05
C PRO A 77 -22.37 -26.78 -8.53
N GLU A 78 -23.57 -27.08 -9.04
CA GLU A 78 -23.94 -28.37 -9.63
C GLU A 78 -24.40 -28.15 -11.07
N PRO A 79 -24.03 -29.04 -12.02
CA PRO A 79 -24.58 -29.00 -13.36
C PRO A 79 -26.12 -29.18 -13.30
N PRO A 80 -26.89 -28.57 -14.23
CA PRO A 80 -28.33 -28.75 -14.27
C PRO A 80 -28.71 -30.24 -14.33
N LYS A 81 -29.63 -30.67 -13.45
CA LYS A 81 -30.10 -32.05 -13.41
C LYS A 81 -30.79 -32.40 -14.73
N ILE A 82 -30.27 -33.40 -15.44
CA ILE A 82 -30.85 -33.89 -16.70
C ILE A 82 -32.08 -34.75 -16.38
N ASN A 83 -33.22 -34.44 -17.02
CA ASN A 83 -34.43 -35.25 -16.89
C ASN A 83 -34.38 -36.45 -17.86
N TRP A 84 -33.77 -37.56 -17.42
CA TRP A 84 -33.62 -38.78 -18.21
C TRP A 84 -34.95 -39.47 -18.57
N GLU A 85 -36.02 -39.28 -17.80
CA GLU A 85 -37.33 -39.90 -18.05
C GLU A 85 -38.04 -39.30 -19.27
N ALA A 86 -37.89 -37.99 -19.50
CA ALA A 86 -38.44 -37.33 -20.68
C ALA A 86 -37.73 -37.82 -21.96
N TYR A 87 -36.40 -38.00 -21.91
CA TYR A 87 -35.63 -38.49 -23.04
C TYR A 87 -35.89 -39.96 -23.37
N ASN A 88 -36.12 -40.81 -22.36
CA ASN A 88 -36.45 -42.22 -22.59
C ASN A 88 -37.80 -42.40 -23.31
N LYS A 89 -38.73 -41.43 -23.17
CA LYS A 89 -40.03 -41.44 -23.87
C LYS A 89 -39.97 -40.92 -25.31
N MET A 90 -39.01 -40.04 -25.61
CA MET A 90 -38.86 -39.41 -26.94
C MET A 90 -37.90 -40.16 -27.86
N VAL A 91 -36.94 -40.91 -27.32
CA VAL A 91 -35.90 -41.59 -28.11
C VAL A 91 -36.41 -42.96 -28.57
N PRO A 92 -36.53 -43.22 -29.89
CA PRO A 92 -37.04 -44.49 -30.42
C PRO A 92 -36.06 -45.67 -30.28
N VAL A 93 -34.79 -45.40 -29.97
CA VAL A 93 -33.73 -46.40 -29.88
C VAL A 93 -33.57 -46.88 -28.44
N PRO A 94 -33.96 -48.12 -28.11
CA PRO A 94 -33.85 -48.64 -26.76
C PRO A 94 -32.37 -48.79 -26.36
N GLY A 95 -32.01 -48.30 -25.17
CA GLY A 95 -30.68 -48.45 -24.56
C GLY A 95 -29.64 -47.38 -24.92
N LEU A 96 -29.95 -46.39 -25.75
CA LEU A 96 -29.05 -45.25 -26.01
C LEU A 96 -29.00 -44.28 -24.82
N VAL A 97 -30.15 -44.03 -24.19
CA VAL A 97 -30.27 -43.13 -23.03
C VAL A 97 -29.53 -43.68 -21.81
N ASP A 98 -29.55 -45.00 -21.59
CA ASP A 98 -28.84 -45.66 -20.49
C ASP A 98 -27.31 -45.61 -20.66
N LYS A 99 -26.82 -45.75 -21.91
CA LYS A 99 -25.38 -45.60 -22.22
C LYS A 99 -24.90 -44.17 -21.96
N LEU A 100 -25.68 -43.17 -22.38
CA LEU A 100 -25.37 -41.75 -22.14
C LEU A 100 -25.40 -41.39 -20.66
N LYS A 101 -26.36 -41.93 -19.90
CA LYS A 101 -26.40 -41.77 -18.44
C LYS A 101 -25.14 -42.36 -17.79
N ALA A 102 -24.76 -43.58 -18.18
CA ALA A 102 -23.58 -44.25 -17.65
C ALA A 102 -22.26 -43.53 -18.01
N GLU A 103 -22.14 -42.96 -19.22
CA GLU A 103 -20.98 -42.16 -19.62
C GLU A 103 -20.94 -40.80 -18.93
N TYR A 104 -22.10 -40.15 -18.74
CA TYR A 104 -22.21 -38.87 -18.04
C TYR A 104 -21.84 -38.97 -16.56
N GLU A 105 -22.26 -40.03 -15.86
CA GLU A 105 -21.89 -40.27 -14.46
C GLU A 105 -20.40 -40.62 -14.29
N LYS A 106 -19.79 -41.25 -15.30
CA LYS A 106 -18.35 -41.52 -15.33
C LYS A 106 -17.52 -40.28 -15.62
N PHE A 107 -18.06 -39.31 -16.34
CA PHE A 107 -17.36 -38.09 -16.70
C PHE A 107 -17.35 -37.10 -15.53
N LYS A 108 -16.27 -37.15 -14.74
CA LYS A 108 -15.96 -36.14 -13.72
C LYS A 108 -14.96 -35.13 -14.31
N VAL A 109 -15.33 -33.85 -14.32
CA VAL A 109 -14.42 -32.78 -14.74
C VAL A 109 -13.27 -32.68 -13.74
N PRO A 110 -12.01 -32.88 -14.15
CA PRO A 110 -10.87 -32.75 -13.25
C PRO A 110 -10.72 -31.29 -12.81
N PHE A 111 -10.35 -31.10 -11.55
CA PHE A 111 -10.10 -29.78 -11.01
C PHE A 111 -8.80 -29.20 -11.62
N PRO A 112 -8.75 -27.91 -11.96
CA PRO A 112 -7.53 -27.31 -12.47
C PRO A 112 -6.41 -27.37 -11.42
N GLU A 113 -5.19 -27.68 -11.88
CA GLU A 113 -4.00 -27.63 -11.02
C GLU A 113 -3.66 -26.18 -10.65
N ASP A 114 -3.28 -25.93 -9.40
CA ASP A 114 -2.85 -24.60 -8.94
C ASP A 114 -1.35 -24.42 -9.17
N ASN A 115 -1.00 -23.56 -10.13
CA ASN A 115 0.37 -23.21 -10.48
C ASN A 115 0.74 -21.76 -10.12
N MET A 116 -0.19 -21.00 -9.53
CA MET A 116 0.02 -19.56 -9.26
C MET A 116 0.32 -19.27 -7.80
N SER A 117 -0.11 -20.11 -6.85
CA SER A 117 0.20 -19.93 -5.42
C SER A 117 1.70 -19.86 -5.14
N VAL A 118 2.50 -20.73 -5.76
CA VAL A 118 3.97 -20.76 -5.58
C VAL A 118 4.62 -19.42 -5.97
N LYS A 119 4.18 -18.82 -7.08
CA LYS A 119 4.72 -17.53 -7.55
C LYS A 119 4.38 -16.37 -6.62
N VAL A 120 3.20 -16.41 -6.00
CA VAL A 120 2.78 -15.39 -5.03
C VAL A 120 3.61 -15.48 -3.76
N ASP A 121 3.91 -16.69 -3.29
CA ASP A 121 4.75 -16.91 -2.11
C ASP A 121 6.20 -16.45 -2.34
N GLU A 122 6.74 -16.66 -3.54
CA GLU A 122 8.06 -16.15 -3.94
C GLU A 122 8.11 -14.62 -3.93
N GLN A 123 7.10 -13.96 -4.49
CA GLN A 123 6.97 -12.49 -4.46
C GLN A 123 6.84 -11.95 -3.03
N TRP A 124 6.14 -12.66 -2.15
CA TRP A 124 6.02 -12.26 -0.76
C TRP A 124 7.37 -12.29 -0.04
N LYS A 125 8.16 -13.34 -0.26
CA LYS A 125 9.49 -13.49 0.34
C LYS A 125 10.49 -12.43 -0.14
N SER A 126 10.41 -12.00 -1.40
CA SER A 126 11.29 -10.93 -1.90
C SER A 126 10.95 -9.56 -1.30
N LEU A 127 9.66 -9.28 -1.03
CA LEU A 127 9.20 -7.99 -0.52
C LEU A 127 9.35 -7.84 1.01
N GLU A 128 9.33 -8.95 1.76
CA GLU A 128 9.48 -8.93 3.21
C GLU A 128 10.72 -8.15 3.73
N PRO A 129 11.94 -8.35 3.20
CA PRO A 129 13.10 -7.58 3.64
C PRO A 129 13.01 -6.09 3.31
N GLU A 130 12.46 -5.74 2.14
CA GLU A 130 12.28 -4.34 1.71
C GLU A 130 11.29 -3.59 2.61
N ILE A 131 10.20 -4.26 3.02
CA ILE A 131 9.23 -3.68 3.95
C ILE A 131 9.87 -3.47 5.33
N LYS A 132 10.69 -4.43 5.79
CA LYS A 132 11.40 -4.32 7.08
C LYS A 132 12.41 -3.17 7.08
N SER A 133 13.19 -3.01 6.02
CA SER A 133 14.14 -1.90 5.90
C SER A 133 13.43 -0.54 5.84
N PHE A 134 12.34 -0.44 5.06
CA PHE A 134 11.53 0.77 4.97
C PHE A 134 10.92 1.16 6.33
N CYS A 135 10.34 0.20 7.06
CA CYS A 135 9.80 0.45 8.39
C CYS A 135 10.87 0.96 9.36
N ALA A 136 12.09 0.41 9.31
CA ALA A 136 13.20 0.84 10.15
C ALA A 136 13.67 2.26 9.80
N GLU A 137 13.72 2.62 8.51
CA GLU A 137 14.04 3.98 8.06
C GLU A 137 12.97 4.99 8.50
N MET A 138 11.69 4.67 8.30
CA MET A 138 10.60 5.54 8.71
C MET A 138 10.58 5.75 10.22
N GLN A 139 10.89 4.74 11.03
CA GLN A 139 10.98 4.91 12.48
C GLN A 139 12.09 5.89 12.87
N LYS A 140 13.27 5.82 12.23
CA LYS A 140 14.34 6.79 12.46
C LYS A 140 13.90 8.21 12.10
N ASN A 141 13.24 8.38 10.96
CA ASN A 141 12.73 9.67 10.51
C ASN A 141 11.67 10.24 11.48
N ILE A 142 10.79 9.39 12.02
CA ILE A 142 9.82 9.78 13.04
C ILE A 142 10.53 10.23 14.32
N ASP A 143 11.54 9.47 14.76
CA ASP A 143 12.29 9.79 15.97
C ASP A 143 13.01 11.14 15.81
N ASP A 144 13.66 11.39 14.68
CA ASP A 144 14.34 12.66 14.42
C ASP A 144 13.36 13.83 14.26
N ALA A 145 12.25 13.65 13.55
CA ALA A 145 11.18 14.65 13.47
C ALA A 145 10.57 14.95 14.86
N SER A 146 10.46 13.95 15.73
CA SER A 146 9.94 14.13 17.09
C SER A 146 10.88 14.96 17.98
N LYS A 147 12.20 14.79 17.81
CA LYS A 147 13.22 15.61 18.47
C LYS A 147 13.19 17.06 17.97
N GLU A 148 13.03 17.27 16.66
CA GLU A 148 12.88 18.62 16.12
C GLU A 148 11.59 19.28 16.60
N LEU A 149 10.48 18.54 16.67
CA LEU A 149 9.23 19.05 17.22
C LEU A 149 9.35 19.41 18.70
N SER A 150 10.05 18.61 19.51
CA SER A 150 10.26 18.93 20.92
C SER A 150 11.18 20.15 21.08
N ARG A 151 12.22 20.27 20.26
CA ARG A 151 13.08 21.47 20.19
C ARG A 151 12.27 22.72 19.85
N VAL A 152 11.46 22.67 18.78
CA VAL A 152 10.63 23.82 18.36
C VAL A 152 9.57 24.18 19.41
N ARG A 153 8.97 23.20 20.08
CA ARG A 153 8.01 23.44 21.17
C ARG A 153 8.64 24.02 22.43
N ALA A 154 9.91 23.73 22.68
CA ALA A 154 10.65 24.30 23.79
C ALA A 154 11.08 25.75 23.53
N LEU A 155 11.03 26.22 22.28
CA LEU A 155 11.34 27.62 21.97
C LEU A 155 10.30 28.54 22.61
N PRO A 156 10.73 29.70 23.14
CA PRO A 156 9.82 30.75 23.54
C PRO A 156 9.02 31.24 22.33
N LYS A 157 7.88 31.88 22.61
CA LYS A 157 7.08 32.52 21.57
C LYS A 157 7.96 33.50 20.80
N PHE A 158 7.67 33.64 19.51
CA PHE A 158 8.46 34.49 18.63
C PHE A 158 8.54 35.95 19.12
N GLU A 159 7.45 36.48 19.69
CA GLU A 159 7.38 37.85 20.22
C GLU A 159 8.30 38.09 21.43
N ASP A 160 8.58 37.04 22.21
CA ASP A 160 9.42 37.10 23.41
C ASP A 160 10.89 36.70 23.12
N MET A 161 11.24 36.44 21.85
CA MET A 161 12.57 35.98 21.46
C MET A 161 13.51 37.16 21.23
N THR A 162 14.56 37.27 22.06
CA THR A 162 15.61 38.29 21.89
C THR A 162 16.67 37.85 20.88
N LEU A 163 17.36 38.82 20.26
CA LEU A 163 18.42 38.54 19.29
C LEU A 163 19.61 37.78 19.91
N GLU A 164 19.88 38.00 21.19
CA GLU A 164 20.91 37.26 21.94
C GLU A 164 20.51 35.78 22.11
N MET A 165 19.26 35.52 22.48
CA MET A 165 18.75 34.14 22.60
C MET A 165 18.71 33.44 21.23
N PHE A 166 18.43 34.18 20.15
CA PHE A 166 18.56 33.66 18.80
C PHE A 166 20.01 33.30 18.44
N ALA A 167 20.99 34.13 18.86
CA ALA A 167 22.41 33.87 18.64
C ALA A 167 22.90 32.58 19.33
N ASP A 168 22.47 32.34 20.56
CA ASP A 168 22.80 31.12 21.31
C ASP A 168 22.16 29.86 20.69
N MET A 169 20.91 29.96 20.22
CA MET A 169 20.18 28.82 19.66
C MET A 169 20.57 28.50 18.21
N TYR A 170 20.92 29.52 17.42
CA TYR A 170 21.22 29.41 15.99
C TYR A 170 22.56 30.08 15.61
N PRO A 171 23.69 29.63 16.20
CA PRO A 171 24.98 30.29 16.03
C PRO A 171 25.50 30.28 14.58
N LYS A 172 25.01 29.36 13.74
CA LYS A 172 25.41 29.28 12.32
C LYS A 172 24.78 30.36 11.44
N ILE A 173 23.62 30.89 11.84
CA ILE A 173 22.81 31.84 11.07
C ILE A 173 22.86 33.22 11.73
N ALA A 174 23.12 33.29 13.03
CA ALA A 174 23.24 34.53 13.76
C ALA A 174 24.41 35.38 13.29
N LEU A 175 24.27 36.70 13.44
CA LEU A 175 25.32 37.67 13.17
C LEU A 175 26.47 37.47 14.16
N ASN A 176 27.60 36.97 13.68
CA ASN A 176 28.82 36.83 14.48
C ASN A 176 29.96 37.61 13.81
N PRO A 177 30.13 38.91 14.12
CA PRO A 177 31.13 39.76 13.47
C PRO A 177 32.57 39.41 13.85
N VAL A 178 32.79 38.59 14.90
CA VAL A 178 34.12 38.19 15.36
C VAL A 178 34.67 37.03 14.51
N GLU A 179 33.87 35.96 14.35
CA GLU A 179 34.31 34.78 13.59
C GLU A 179 33.91 34.84 12.11
N ARG A 180 32.83 35.57 11.78
CA ARG A 180 32.23 35.63 10.43
C ARG A 180 31.88 37.08 10.09
N PRO A 181 32.88 37.90 9.70
CA PRO A 181 32.69 39.34 9.50
C PRO A 181 31.79 39.68 8.30
N THR A 182 31.55 38.75 7.39
CA THR A 182 30.65 38.91 6.26
C THR A 182 29.30 38.23 6.56
N PHE A 183 28.21 38.99 6.48
CA PHE A 183 26.84 38.51 6.64
C PHE A 183 26.14 38.44 5.28
N TRP A 184 25.12 37.60 5.14
CA TRP A 184 24.34 37.47 3.89
C TRP A 184 23.59 38.80 3.58
N PRO A 185 23.38 39.18 2.30
CA PRO A 185 23.77 38.51 1.06
C PRO A 185 25.18 38.93 0.60
N HIS A 186 25.99 37.95 0.17
CA HIS A 186 27.33 38.20 -0.35
C HIS A 186 27.31 38.68 -1.80
N ASP A 187 26.36 39.55 -2.15
CA ASP A 187 26.23 40.09 -3.49
C ASP A 187 27.23 41.23 -3.69
N ALA A 188 27.78 41.34 -4.90
CA ALA A 188 28.78 42.35 -5.22
C ALA A 188 28.23 43.77 -4.98
N GLU A 189 26.94 43.97 -5.23
CA GLU A 189 26.23 45.26 -5.13
C GLU A 189 26.17 45.83 -3.71
N GLU A 190 26.15 44.97 -2.69
CA GLU A 190 26.01 45.37 -1.29
C GLU A 190 27.36 45.50 -0.56
N GLN A 191 28.47 45.28 -1.27
CA GLN A 191 29.82 45.43 -0.71
C GLN A 191 30.29 46.89 -0.73
N VAL A 192 30.97 47.31 0.34
CA VAL A 192 31.57 48.65 0.43
C VAL A 192 32.61 48.82 -0.69
N GLY A 193 32.35 49.76 -1.60
CA GLY A 193 33.22 50.02 -2.76
C GLY A 193 32.73 49.40 -4.09
N TYR A 194 31.49 48.90 -4.15
CA TYR A 194 30.89 48.45 -5.40
C TYR A 194 30.74 49.60 -6.40
N GLU A 195 31.33 49.42 -7.59
CA GLU A 195 31.05 50.23 -8.76
C GLU A 195 30.18 49.41 -9.72
N PRO A 196 29.00 49.92 -10.14
CA PRO A 196 28.14 49.20 -11.07
C PRO A 196 28.88 48.96 -12.40
N PRO A 197 28.77 47.76 -13.00
CA PRO A 197 29.44 47.46 -14.25
C PRO A 197 28.95 48.43 -15.34
N ALA A 198 29.90 49.04 -16.06
CA ALA A 198 29.59 49.93 -17.17
C ALA A 198 28.66 49.22 -18.18
N PRO A 199 27.61 49.90 -18.68
CA PRO A 199 26.66 49.30 -19.60
C PRO A 199 27.41 48.78 -20.83
N LYS A 200 27.27 47.48 -21.11
CA LYS A 200 27.89 46.87 -22.29
C LYS A 200 27.28 47.54 -23.51
N ALA A 201 28.11 48.27 -24.26
CA ALA A 201 27.70 48.85 -25.54
C ALA A 201 27.17 47.73 -26.45
N ASP A 202 25.90 47.84 -26.85
CA ASP A 202 25.26 46.91 -27.75
C ASP A 202 26.07 46.83 -29.04
N LYS A 203 26.72 45.68 -29.28
CA LYS A 203 27.33 45.37 -30.57
C LYS A 203 26.19 45.10 -31.55
N LYS A 204 25.84 46.13 -32.32
CA LYS A 204 25.04 46.03 -33.55
C LYS A 204 25.68 45.07 -34.55
#